data_AF-A0A7X4ICM4-F1
#
_entry.id   AF-A0A7X4ICM4-F1
#
_cell.length_a   1.000
_cell.length_b   1.000
_cell.length_c   1.000
_cell.angle_alpha   90.00
_cell.angle_beta   90.00
_cell.angle_gamma   90.00
#
_symmetry.space_group_name_H-M   'P 1'
#
loop_
_entity.id
_entity.type
_entity.pdbx_description
1 polymer ?
#
loop_
_entity_poly.entity_id
_entity_poly.type
_entity_poly.pdbx_seq_one_letter_code
_entity_poly.pdbx_strand_id
1 'polypeptide(L)'
;MAKYLIDAKKNIDSIIFIEENIDKVCNLNLRRKVEELRREFYINCCVVLDKSHPKNKKKICEDKLIEAIYYERDKNCAHRDDDYKSPEFNQLSDMIETMKHQIQKVLVVCRDSLPSNITLDFVSHDKELFRLIYGITAEKEEEIKHRKYPEYGKIQQSGDFITKKIFQEAEDIRTIKNKNDYAVIIENGINFYEALQNRQDACIKINVLYNLETWCSINQESFAKIQKLKKAGGLNEFDMPVMPKDNAQLN
;
A
#
# COMPACT_ATOMS: atom_id res chain seq x y z
N MET A 1 -6.67 -13.35 -2.61
CA MET A 1 -6.72 -12.69 -3.94
C MET A 1 -6.63 -11.19 -3.79
N ALA A 2 -7.53 -10.57 -2.99
CA ALA A 2 -7.48 -9.15 -2.65
C ALA A 2 -6.09 -8.64 -2.19
N LYS A 3 -5.36 -9.44 -1.38
CA LYS A 3 -3.98 -9.12 -0.97
C LYS A 3 -3.08 -8.74 -2.15
N TYR A 4 -2.98 -9.60 -3.16
CA TYR A 4 -2.14 -9.36 -4.33
C TYR A 4 -2.59 -8.12 -5.11
N LEU A 5 -3.89 -7.83 -5.17
CA LEU A 5 -4.37 -6.60 -5.80
C LEU A 5 -3.93 -5.36 -5.02
N ILE A 6 -4.05 -5.37 -3.69
CA ILE A 6 -3.61 -4.26 -2.84
C ILE A 6 -2.08 -4.11 -2.84
N ASP A 7 -1.33 -5.21 -2.84
CA ASP A 7 0.13 -5.19 -2.94
C ASP A 7 0.58 -4.62 -4.29
N ALA A 8 -0.06 -5.00 -5.40
CA ALA A 8 0.19 -4.38 -6.71
C ALA A 8 -0.11 -2.87 -6.67
N LYS A 9 -1.21 -2.46 -6.06
CA LYS A 9 -1.56 -1.05 -5.89
C LYS A 9 -0.49 -0.28 -5.09
N LYS A 10 0.06 -0.87 -4.03
CA LYS A 10 1.12 -0.26 -3.21
C LYS A 10 2.42 -0.05 -3.99
N ASN A 11 2.71 -0.90 -4.98
CA ASN A 11 3.85 -0.66 -5.87
C ASN A 11 3.67 0.63 -6.69
N ILE A 12 2.43 0.94 -7.10
CA ILE A 12 2.12 2.23 -7.74
C ILE A 12 2.27 3.37 -6.73
N ASP A 13 1.75 3.22 -5.50
CA ASP A 13 1.90 4.21 -4.43
C ASP A 13 3.37 4.59 -4.17
N SER A 14 4.25 3.59 -4.14
CA SER A 14 5.69 3.79 -3.97
C SER A 14 6.33 4.54 -5.14
N ILE A 15 5.91 4.25 -6.38
CA ILE A 15 6.42 4.97 -7.56
C ILE A 15 5.92 6.42 -7.57
N ILE A 16 4.66 6.67 -7.19
CA ILE A 16 4.13 8.04 -7.00
C ILE A 16 4.98 8.77 -5.96
N PHE A 17 5.30 8.11 -4.83
CA PHE A 17 6.14 8.69 -3.79
C PHE A 17 7.55 9.06 -4.29
N ILE A 18 8.16 8.20 -5.11
CA ILE A 18 9.46 8.45 -5.75
C ILE A 18 9.38 9.67 -6.67
N GLU A 19 8.35 9.75 -7.52
CA GLU A 19 8.16 10.87 -8.44
C GLU A 19 8.05 12.20 -7.69
N GLU A 20 7.19 12.25 -6.67
CA GLU A 20 6.95 13.48 -5.89
C GLU A 20 8.15 13.90 -5.02
N ASN A 21 9.10 13.00 -4.76
CA ASN A 21 10.25 13.25 -3.89
C ASN A 21 11.60 13.00 -4.58
N ILE A 22 11.64 13.01 -5.92
CA ILE A 22 12.81 12.59 -6.69
C ILE A 22 14.09 13.30 -6.26
N ASP A 23 14.01 14.62 -5.98
CA ASP A 23 15.14 15.44 -5.55
C ASP A 23 15.72 15.02 -4.21
N LYS A 24 14.91 14.39 -3.34
CA LYS A 24 15.32 13.94 -2.00
C LYS A 24 15.90 12.53 -1.99
N VAL A 25 15.62 11.73 -3.03
CA VAL A 25 16.03 10.33 -3.13
C VAL A 25 16.91 10.05 -4.36
N CYS A 26 17.33 11.09 -5.08
CA CYS A 26 18.16 10.99 -6.29
C CYS A 26 19.53 10.34 -6.05
N ASN A 27 20.00 10.30 -4.80
CA ASN A 27 21.21 9.62 -4.37
C ASN A 27 21.05 8.08 -4.29
N LEU A 28 19.84 7.56 -4.42
CA LEU A 28 19.57 6.12 -4.48
C LEU A 28 19.62 5.60 -5.92
N ASN A 29 19.76 4.28 -6.07
CA ASN A 29 19.56 3.63 -7.36
C ASN A 29 18.06 3.55 -7.71
N LEU A 30 17.48 4.69 -8.11
CA LEU A 30 16.06 4.82 -8.41
C LEU A 30 15.61 3.92 -9.56
N ARG A 31 16.47 3.75 -10.58
CA ARG A 31 16.18 2.82 -11.69
C ARG A 31 15.91 1.41 -11.18
N ARG A 32 16.81 0.87 -10.36
CA ARG A 32 16.65 -0.47 -9.79
C ARG A 32 15.41 -0.57 -8.90
N LYS A 33 15.17 0.40 -8.01
CA LYS A 33 14.00 0.39 -7.12
C LYS A 33 12.70 0.41 -7.93
N VAL A 34 12.61 1.26 -8.96
CA VAL A 34 11.43 1.32 -9.85
C VAL A 34 11.25 0.01 -10.63
N GLU A 35 12.32 -0.59 -11.14
CA GLU A 35 12.27 -1.89 -11.83
C GLU A 35 11.80 -3.03 -10.90
N GLU A 36 12.23 -3.02 -9.63
CA GLU A 36 11.77 -3.98 -8.61
C GLU A 36 10.27 -3.80 -8.30
N LEU A 37 9.80 -2.57 -8.09
CA LEU A 37 8.39 -2.26 -7.86
C LEU A 37 7.50 -2.66 -9.05
N ARG A 38 7.95 -2.38 -10.28
CA ARG A 38 7.28 -2.83 -11.52
C ARG A 38 7.20 -4.34 -11.60
N ARG A 39 8.30 -5.04 -11.29
CA ARG A 39 8.35 -6.50 -11.32
C ARG A 39 7.31 -7.10 -10.38
N GLU A 40 7.28 -6.62 -9.14
CA GLU A 40 6.32 -7.07 -8.13
C GLU A 40 4.88 -6.74 -8.53
N PHE A 41 4.64 -5.57 -9.13
CA PHE A 41 3.34 -5.17 -9.65
C PHE A 41 2.80 -6.18 -10.67
N TYR A 42 3.57 -6.53 -11.69
CA TYR A 42 3.13 -7.43 -12.75
C TYR A 42 2.96 -8.86 -12.27
N ILE A 43 3.84 -9.34 -11.38
CA ILE A 43 3.68 -10.65 -10.72
C ILE A 43 2.36 -10.70 -9.95
N ASN A 44 2.10 -9.70 -9.11
CA ASN A 44 0.90 -9.65 -8.28
C ASN A 44 -0.38 -9.56 -9.14
N CYS A 45 -0.38 -8.75 -10.21
CA CYS A 45 -1.50 -8.68 -11.15
C CYS A 45 -1.77 -10.05 -11.81
N CYS A 46 -0.74 -10.75 -12.27
CA CYS A 46 -0.88 -12.09 -12.86
C CYS A 46 -1.43 -13.09 -11.84
N VAL A 47 -1.01 -13.05 -10.58
CA VAL A 47 -1.56 -13.93 -9.53
C VAL A 47 -3.07 -13.70 -9.34
N VAL A 48 -3.56 -12.46 -9.44
CA VAL A 48 -5.00 -12.17 -9.37
C VAL A 48 -5.73 -12.72 -10.60
N LEU A 49 -5.19 -12.47 -11.80
CA LEU A 49 -5.78 -12.92 -13.06
C LEU A 49 -5.84 -14.46 -13.14
N ASP A 50 -4.74 -15.14 -12.83
CA ASP A 50 -4.63 -16.61 -12.91
C ASP A 50 -5.55 -17.30 -11.89
N LYS A 51 -5.73 -16.71 -10.70
CA LYS A 51 -6.65 -17.25 -9.68
C LYS A 51 -8.12 -17.01 -10.02
N SER A 52 -8.44 -15.91 -10.70
CA SER A 52 -9.81 -15.58 -11.12
C SER A 52 -10.21 -16.34 -12.39
N HIS A 53 -9.26 -16.57 -13.30
CA HIS A 53 -9.50 -17.09 -14.65
C HIS A 53 -8.58 -18.26 -15.02
N PRO A 54 -8.51 -19.34 -14.21
CA PRO A 54 -7.49 -20.40 -14.36
C PRO A 54 -7.51 -21.15 -15.70
N LYS A 55 -8.64 -21.16 -16.40
CA LYS A 55 -8.81 -21.83 -17.71
C LYS A 55 -9.07 -20.86 -18.87
N ASN A 56 -9.18 -19.56 -18.60
CA ASN A 56 -9.67 -18.56 -19.55
C ASN A 56 -8.63 -17.51 -19.93
N LYS A 57 -7.32 -17.76 -19.67
CA LYS A 57 -6.23 -16.83 -19.99
C LYS A 57 -6.31 -16.29 -21.42
N LYS A 58 -6.52 -17.15 -22.42
CA LYS A 58 -6.63 -16.73 -23.83
C LYS A 58 -7.71 -15.68 -24.07
N LYS A 59 -8.88 -15.84 -23.42
CA LYS A 59 -10.02 -14.93 -23.58
C LYS A 59 -9.75 -13.58 -22.92
N ILE A 60 -9.19 -13.57 -21.70
CA ILE A 60 -8.90 -12.30 -21.02
C ILE A 60 -7.74 -11.53 -21.67
N CYS A 61 -6.81 -12.24 -22.33
CA CYS A 61 -5.74 -11.64 -23.14
C CYS A 61 -6.22 -11.01 -24.45
N GLU A 62 -7.50 -11.14 -24.84
CA GLU A 62 -8.06 -10.34 -25.95
C GLU A 62 -8.03 -8.84 -25.61
N ASP A 63 -7.98 -8.50 -24.31
CA ASP A 63 -7.73 -7.15 -23.86
C ASP A 63 -6.23 -6.82 -23.82
N LYS A 64 -5.83 -5.81 -24.59
CA LYS A 64 -4.43 -5.41 -24.75
C LYS A 64 -3.75 -4.99 -23.44
N LEU A 65 -4.49 -4.46 -22.46
CA LEU A 65 -3.90 -4.12 -21.17
C LEU A 65 -3.56 -5.38 -20.37
N ILE A 66 -4.44 -6.40 -20.42
CA ILE A 66 -4.19 -7.69 -19.77
C ILE A 66 -3.09 -8.47 -20.49
N GLU A 67 -3.08 -8.45 -21.82
CA GLU A 67 -1.99 -9.02 -22.62
C GLU A 67 -0.63 -8.40 -22.24
N ALA A 68 -0.55 -7.07 -22.14
CA ALA A 68 0.66 -6.36 -21.76
C ALA A 68 1.16 -6.74 -20.36
N ILE A 69 0.26 -6.93 -19.39
CA ILE A 69 0.61 -7.41 -18.04
C ILE A 69 1.25 -8.79 -18.09
N TYR A 70 0.67 -9.72 -18.85
CA TYR A 70 1.25 -11.07 -19.00
C TYR A 70 2.58 -11.04 -19.73
N TYR A 71 2.70 -10.21 -20.78
CA TYR A 71 3.95 -10.03 -21.52
C TYR A 71 5.07 -9.56 -20.59
N GLU A 72 4.84 -8.52 -19.80
CA GLU A 72 5.80 -8.00 -18.81
C GLU A 72 6.17 -9.06 -17.77
N ARG A 73 5.18 -9.78 -17.24
CA ARG A 73 5.45 -10.84 -16.26
C ARG A 73 6.28 -11.97 -16.86
N ASP A 74 5.89 -12.49 -18.02
CA ASP A 74 6.51 -13.66 -18.65
C ASP A 74 7.91 -13.31 -19.20
N LYS A 75 8.02 -12.24 -20.00
CA LYS A 75 9.27 -11.91 -20.71
C LYS A 75 10.30 -11.22 -19.84
N ASN A 76 9.89 -10.37 -18.90
CA ASN A 76 10.83 -9.52 -18.14
C ASN A 76 10.95 -9.96 -16.68
N CYS A 77 9.81 -10.19 -16.02
CA CYS A 77 9.81 -10.40 -14.57
C CYS A 77 10.23 -11.81 -14.17
N ALA A 78 9.69 -12.82 -14.86
CA ALA A 78 9.86 -14.24 -14.52
C ALA A 78 11.03 -14.89 -15.25
N HIS A 79 11.14 -14.70 -16.58
CA HIS A 79 12.13 -15.41 -17.39
C HIS A 79 13.34 -14.56 -17.80
N ARG A 80 13.19 -13.23 -17.89
CA ARG A 80 14.24 -12.29 -18.35
C ARG A 80 14.78 -12.67 -19.73
N ASP A 81 13.86 -12.82 -20.69
CA ASP A 81 14.18 -13.22 -22.06
C ASP A 81 15.04 -12.17 -22.77
N ASP A 82 16.04 -12.62 -23.54
CA ASP A 82 16.95 -11.75 -24.30
C ASP A 82 16.22 -10.92 -25.39
N ASP A 83 15.06 -11.39 -25.85
CA ASP A 83 14.24 -10.72 -26.87
C ASP A 83 13.22 -9.71 -26.30
N TYR A 84 13.24 -9.51 -24.97
CA TYR A 84 12.31 -8.61 -24.30
C TYR A 84 12.51 -7.16 -24.75
N LYS A 85 11.38 -6.51 -25.09
CA LYS A 85 11.34 -5.08 -25.41
C LYS A 85 10.65 -4.35 -24.28
N SER A 86 11.44 -3.60 -23.50
CA SER A 86 10.87 -2.76 -22.45
C SER A 86 9.93 -1.72 -23.05
N PRO A 87 8.74 -1.50 -22.46
CA PRO A 87 8.03 -0.27 -22.69
C PRO A 87 8.94 0.91 -22.37
N GLU A 88 9.01 1.85 -23.31
CA GLU A 88 9.70 3.11 -23.12
C GLU A 88 8.75 4.11 -22.46
N PHE A 89 9.17 4.65 -21.32
CA PHE A 89 8.48 5.73 -20.64
C PHE A 89 9.39 6.95 -20.62
N ASN A 90 8.86 8.09 -21.06
CA ASN A 90 9.62 9.35 -21.04
C ASN A 90 9.70 9.90 -19.62
N GLN A 91 8.64 9.68 -18.82
CA GLN A 91 8.51 10.16 -17.45
C GLN A 91 7.92 9.08 -16.54
N LEU A 92 8.16 9.20 -15.23
CA LEU A 92 7.55 8.31 -14.22
C LEU A 92 6.01 8.43 -14.23
N SER A 93 5.48 9.63 -14.46
CA SER A 93 4.04 9.91 -14.63
C SER A 93 3.38 9.02 -15.68
N ASP A 94 3.99 8.89 -16.86
CA ASP A 94 3.48 8.05 -17.96
C ASP A 94 3.36 6.57 -17.53
N MET A 95 4.36 6.09 -16.79
CA MET A 95 4.39 4.74 -16.24
C MET A 95 3.35 4.57 -15.13
N ILE A 96 3.22 5.53 -14.22
CA ILE A 96 2.21 5.52 -13.14
C ILE A 96 0.81 5.42 -13.75
N GLU A 97 0.47 6.25 -14.72
CA GLU A 97 -0.86 6.24 -15.35
C GLU A 97 -1.10 4.95 -16.13
N THR A 98 -0.08 4.41 -16.81
CA THR A 98 -0.16 3.10 -17.47
C THR A 98 -0.48 1.98 -16.46
N MET A 99 0.26 1.93 -15.36
CA MET A 99 0.05 0.93 -14.30
C MET A 99 -1.31 1.07 -13.62
N LYS A 100 -1.79 2.31 -13.40
CA LYS A 100 -3.14 2.58 -12.88
C LYS A 100 -4.22 2.02 -13.80
N HIS A 101 -4.14 2.28 -15.09
CA HIS A 101 -5.09 1.73 -16.07
C HIS A 101 -5.06 0.20 -16.09
N GLN A 102 -3.86 -0.39 -16.05
CA GLN A 102 -3.68 -1.84 -16.01
C GLN A 102 -4.33 -2.47 -14.77
N ILE A 103 -4.07 -1.97 -13.56
CA ILE A 103 -4.65 -2.55 -12.34
C ILE A 103 -6.15 -2.31 -12.21
N GLN A 104 -6.65 -1.16 -12.68
CA GLN A 104 -8.10 -0.92 -12.78
C GLN A 104 -8.75 -1.93 -13.71
N LYS A 105 -8.08 -2.25 -14.83
CA LYS A 105 -8.57 -3.28 -15.74
C LYS A 105 -8.58 -4.67 -15.12
N VAL A 106 -7.54 -5.02 -14.36
CA VAL A 106 -7.51 -6.28 -13.58
C VAL A 106 -8.68 -6.33 -12.60
N LEU A 107 -8.97 -5.25 -11.87
CA LEU A 107 -10.12 -5.17 -10.97
C LEU A 107 -11.45 -5.42 -11.72
N VAL A 108 -11.64 -4.80 -12.89
CA VAL A 108 -12.85 -4.97 -13.70
C VAL A 108 -12.99 -6.41 -14.21
N VAL A 109 -11.93 -6.97 -14.78
CA VAL A 109 -11.92 -8.34 -15.35
C VAL A 109 -12.11 -9.40 -14.27
N CYS A 110 -11.62 -9.14 -13.05
CA CYS A 110 -11.69 -10.07 -11.93
C CYS A 110 -12.81 -9.75 -10.92
N ARG A 111 -13.76 -8.86 -11.27
CA ARG A 111 -14.77 -8.35 -10.34
C ARG A 111 -15.60 -9.45 -9.68
N ASP A 112 -15.95 -10.50 -10.42
CA ASP A 112 -16.76 -11.62 -9.91
C ASP A 112 -15.99 -12.49 -8.89
N SER A 113 -14.66 -12.42 -8.89
CA SER A 113 -13.77 -13.15 -7.97
C SER A 113 -13.22 -12.27 -6.85
N LEU A 114 -13.48 -10.97 -6.91
CA LEU A 114 -12.99 -9.99 -5.97
C LEU A 114 -14.14 -9.44 -5.09
N PRO A 115 -13.83 -8.99 -3.87
CA PRO A 115 -14.80 -8.33 -3.02
C PRO A 115 -15.40 -7.09 -3.70
N SER A 116 -16.71 -6.92 -3.59
CA SER A 116 -17.43 -5.83 -4.27
C SER A 116 -17.05 -4.43 -3.78
N ASN A 117 -16.58 -4.34 -2.53
CA ASN A 117 -16.26 -3.09 -1.83
C ASN A 117 -14.75 -2.73 -1.86
N ILE A 118 -13.93 -3.47 -2.61
CA ILE A 118 -12.50 -3.18 -2.70
C ILE A 118 -12.26 -1.88 -3.49
N THR A 119 -11.38 -1.02 -2.98
CA THR A 119 -10.98 0.24 -3.63
C THR A 119 -9.49 0.25 -3.94
N LEU A 120 -9.12 0.96 -5.01
CA LEU A 120 -7.73 1.21 -5.42
C LEU A 120 -7.36 2.66 -5.08
N ASP A 121 -7.61 3.08 -3.84
CA ASP A 121 -7.37 4.46 -3.39
C ASP A 121 -5.87 4.80 -3.41
N PHE A 122 -5.34 5.26 -4.56
CA PHE A 122 -3.93 5.58 -4.75
C PHE A 122 -3.45 6.70 -3.83
N VAL A 123 -2.31 6.49 -3.17
CA VAL A 123 -1.70 7.47 -2.25
C VAL A 123 -0.20 7.52 -2.48
N SER A 124 0.40 8.70 -2.29
CA SER A 124 1.85 8.87 -2.37
C SER A 124 2.50 8.43 -1.06
N HIS A 125 2.88 7.16 -0.95
CA HIS A 125 3.61 6.67 0.22
C HIS A 125 4.43 5.41 -0.04
N ASP A 126 5.69 5.48 0.36
CA ASP A 126 6.59 4.34 0.51
C ASP A 126 7.14 4.33 1.94
N LYS A 127 6.94 3.23 2.66
CA LYS A 127 7.31 3.07 4.08
C LYS A 127 8.80 3.32 4.31
N GLU A 128 9.68 2.78 3.47
CA GLU A 128 11.13 2.84 3.65
C GLU A 128 11.67 4.21 3.24
N LEU A 129 11.27 4.69 2.06
CA LEU A 129 11.75 5.97 1.53
C LEU A 129 11.24 7.15 2.37
N PHE A 130 10.01 7.06 2.91
CA PHE A 130 9.52 8.08 3.83
C PHE A 130 10.42 8.18 5.07
N ARG A 131 10.74 7.05 5.69
CA ARG A 131 11.62 7.02 6.87
C ARG A 131 13.02 7.54 6.53
N LEU A 132 13.53 7.20 5.36
CA LEU A 132 14.82 7.71 4.87
C LEU A 132 14.82 9.24 4.73
N ILE A 133 13.84 9.80 4.01
CA ILE A 133 13.74 11.25 3.74
C ILE A 133 13.70 12.06 5.04
N TYR A 134 12.96 11.57 6.04
CA TYR A 134 12.79 12.28 7.31
C TYR A 134 13.76 11.80 8.41
N GLY A 135 14.73 10.95 8.08
CA GLY A 135 15.74 10.46 9.03
C GLY A 135 15.13 9.79 10.27
N ILE A 136 14.09 8.99 10.08
CA ILE A 136 13.32 8.32 11.14
C ILE A 136 14.00 7.01 11.52
N THR A 137 14.58 6.99 12.72
CA THR A 137 15.06 5.77 13.36
C THR A 137 13.91 5.10 14.13
N ALA A 138 14.11 3.86 14.58
CA ALA A 138 13.12 3.17 15.42
C ALA A 138 12.76 3.99 16.67
N GLU A 139 13.75 4.57 17.35
CA GLU A 139 13.55 5.45 18.52
C GLU A 139 12.70 6.68 18.18
N LYS A 140 13.03 7.39 17.09
CA LYS A 140 12.24 8.55 16.65
C LYS A 140 10.82 8.16 16.25
N GLU A 141 10.64 7.00 15.65
CA GLU A 141 9.30 6.51 15.30
C GLU A 141 8.47 6.26 16.56
N GLU A 142 9.06 5.69 17.62
CA GLU A 142 8.38 5.53 18.92
C GLU A 142 8.05 6.88 19.57
N GLU A 143 8.95 7.87 19.51
CA GLU A 143 8.64 9.23 19.97
C GLU A 143 7.46 9.85 19.21
N ILE A 144 7.42 9.70 17.88
CA ILE A 144 6.32 10.17 17.04
C ILE A 144 5.02 9.49 17.46
N LYS A 145 5.02 8.18 17.68
CA LYS A 145 3.83 7.43 18.12
C LYS A 145 3.33 7.90 19.48
N HIS A 146 4.21 8.08 20.46
CA HIS A 146 3.84 8.59 21.79
C HIS A 146 3.24 10.00 21.73
N ARG A 147 3.75 10.87 20.85
CA ARG A 147 3.19 12.23 20.65
C ARG A 147 1.85 12.20 19.93
N LYS A 148 1.72 11.36 18.91
CA LYS A 148 0.53 11.30 18.05
C LYS A 148 -0.65 10.57 18.71
N TYR A 149 -0.36 9.60 19.56
CA TYR A 149 -1.35 8.71 20.16
C TYR A 149 -1.24 8.74 21.69
N PRO A 150 -2.09 9.53 22.38
CA PRO A 150 -1.98 9.73 23.84
C PRO A 150 -2.01 8.45 24.68
N GLU A 151 -2.63 7.39 24.17
CA GLU A 151 -2.75 6.08 24.84
C GLU A 151 -1.74 5.04 24.37
N TYR A 152 -0.81 5.41 23.46
CA TYR A 152 0.19 4.47 22.96
C TYR A 152 1.16 4.03 24.07
N GLY A 153 1.36 2.71 24.15
CA GLY A 153 2.19 2.07 25.17
C GLY A 153 1.54 1.98 26.57
N LYS A 154 0.33 2.52 26.77
CA LYS A 154 -0.38 2.39 28.04
C LYS A 154 -1.12 1.06 28.10
N ILE A 155 -0.74 0.21 29.04
CA ILE A 155 -1.46 -1.03 29.36
C ILE A 155 -2.55 -0.68 30.36
N GLN A 156 -3.81 -0.99 30.06
CA GLN A 156 -4.90 -0.88 31.05
C GLN A 156 -4.56 -1.78 32.25
N GLN A 157 -4.58 -1.21 33.46
CA GLN A 157 -4.14 -1.92 34.67
C GLN A 157 -5.19 -2.87 35.25
N SER A 158 -6.44 -2.79 34.78
CA SER A 158 -7.57 -3.55 35.33
C SER A 158 -8.42 -4.15 34.21
N GLY A 159 -8.69 -5.44 34.29
CA GLY A 159 -9.58 -6.15 33.37
C GLY A 159 -9.17 -7.62 33.18
N ASP A 160 -10.11 -8.43 32.70
CA ASP A 160 -9.81 -9.78 32.24
C ASP A 160 -9.21 -9.70 30.83
N PHE A 161 -7.92 -10.02 30.70
CA PHE A 161 -7.22 -10.01 29.42
C PHE A 161 -7.23 -11.39 28.77
N ILE A 162 -7.47 -11.44 27.47
CA ILE A 162 -7.33 -12.65 26.67
C ILE A 162 -6.03 -12.56 25.88
N THR A 163 -5.12 -13.50 26.10
CA THR A 163 -3.89 -13.61 25.30
C THR A 163 -4.20 -14.24 23.94
N LYS A 164 -3.74 -13.58 22.88
CA LYS A 164 -3.83 -14.06 21.49
C LYS A 164 -2.47 -13.96 20.81
N LYS A 165 -2.19 -14.84 19.87
CA LYS A 165 -1.07 -14.75 18.94
C LYS A 165 -1.38 -13.71 17.86
N ILE A 166 -0.38 -13.01 17.36
CA ILE A 166 -0.58 -12.05 16.28
C ILE A 166 -0.59 -12.80 14.95
N PHE A 167 -1.61 -12.58 14.13
CA PHE A 167 -1.68 -13.08 12.76
C PHE A 167 -0.91 -12.12 11.84
N GLN A 168 0.31 -12.52 11.48
CA GLN A 168 1.26 -11.67 10.74
C GLN A 168 0.94 -11.63 9.25
N GLU A 169 0.96 -12.77 8.55
CA GLU A 169 0.72 -12.82 7.11
C GLU A 169 -0.54 -13.61 6.75
N ALA A 170 -1.27 -13.14 5.72
CA ALA A 170 -2.51 -13.77 5.29
C ALA A 170 -2.28 -15.22 4.80
N GLU A 171 -1.12 -15.49 4.22
CA GLU A 171 -0.68 -16.80 3.73
C GLU A 171 -0.53 -17.84 4.85
N ASP A 172 -0.23 -17.40 6.09
CA ASP A 172 0.00 -18.27 7.23
C ASP A 172 -1.27 -19.01 7.69
N ILE A 173 -2.45 -18.59 7.21
CA ILE A 173 -3.74 -19.22 7.53
C ILE A 173 -3.74 -20.72 7.29
N ARG A 174 -2.95 -21.20 6.33
CA ARG A 174 -2.82 -22.63 5.99
C ARG A 174 -2.15 -23.46 7.09
N THR A 175 -1.40 -22.80 7.98
CA THR A 175 -0.68 -23.43 9.09
C THR A 175 -1.43 -23.31 10.42
N ILE A 176 -2.45 -22.44 10.49
CA ILE A 176 -3.22 -22.17 11.70
C ILE A 176 -4.30 -23.24 11.89
N LYS A 177 -4.22 -23.98 12.99
CA LYS A 177 -5.22 -25.00 13.36
C LYS A 177 -6.47 -24.39 14.01
N ASN A 178 -6.28 -23.44 14.93
CA ASN A 178 -7.36 -22.79 15.66
C ASN A 178 -7.26 -21.28 15.50
N LYS A 179 -8.19 -20.71 14.74
CA LYS A 179 -8.23 -19.28 14.43
C LYS A 179 -8.51 -18.42 15.66
N ASN A 180 -9.20 -18.99 16.66
CA ASN A 180 -9.52 -18.29 17.90
C ASN A 180 -8.28 -18.00 18.75
N ASP A 181 -7.14 -18.63 18.49
CA ASP A 181 -5.90 -18.35 19.24
C ASP A 181 -5.18 -17.10 18.72
N TYR A 182 -5.68 -16.50 17.63
CA TYR A 182 -5.02 -15.41 16.93
C TYR A 182 -5.82 -14.11 17.00
N ALA A 183 -5.16 -12.99 16.76
CA ALA A 183 -5.72 -11.67 16.61
C ALA A 183 -4.98 -10.90 15.50
N VAL A 184 -5.65 -9.90 14.92
CA VAL A 184 -5.07 -8.99 13.93
C VAL A 184 -4.86 -7.64 14.59
N ILE A 185 -3.66 -7.08 14.47
CA ILE A 185 -3.38 -5.72 14.92
C ILE A 185 -3.78 -4.74 13.80
N ILE A 186 -4.56 -3.73 14.17
CA ILE A 186 -4.87 -2.59 13.29
C ILE A 186 -3.96 -1.44 13.70
N GLU A 187 -2.85 -1.27 13.00
CA GLU A 187 -1.89 -0.21 13.29
C GLU A 187 -2.28 1.09 12.57
N ASN A 188 -2.15 2.20 13.29
CA ASN A 188 -2.18 3.52 12.67
C ASN A 188 -0.75 3.87 12.25
N GLY A 189 -0.55 4.25 10.99
CA GLY A 189 0.77 4.58 10.46
C GLY A 189 1.35 5.89 11.01
N ILE A 190 2.60 6.18 10.67
CA ILE A 190 3.26 7.45 11.03
C ILE A 190 2.59 8.67 10.35
N ASN A 191 1.95 8.44 9.20
CA ASN A 191 1.12 9.41 8.51
C ASN A 191 -0.19 8.77 7.98
N PHE A 192 -1.06 9.57 7.38
CA PHE A 192 -2.38 9.16 6.90
C PHE A 192 -2.28 8.14 5.76
N TYR A 193 -1.31 8.31 4.87
CA TYR A 193 -1.12 7.43 3.72
C TYR A 193 -0.70 6.03 4.18
N GLU A 194 0.27 5.94 5.10
CA GLU A 194 0.66 4.68 5.74
C GLU A 194 -0.51 4.07 6.52
N ALA A 195 -1.28 4.90 7.22
CA ALA A 195 -2.43 4.42 7.97
C ALA A 195 -3.52 3.80 7.07
N LEU A 196 -3.72 4.31 5.85
CA LEU A 196 -4.60 3.68 4.87
C LEU A 196 -4.06 2.31 4.45
N GLN A 197 -2.79 2.25 4.04
CA GLN A 197 -2.15 1.01 3.60
C GLN A 197 -2.20 -0.07 4.71
N ASN A 198 -1.88 0.30 5.96
CA ASN A 198 -1.95 -0.61 7.11
C ASN A 198 -3.37 -1.09 7.39
N ARG A 199 -4.38 -0.22 7.27
CA ARG A 199 -5.79 -0.62 7.44
C ARG A 199 -6.25 -1.57 6.33
N GLN A 200 -5.83 -1.36 5.09
CA GLN A 200 -6.15 -2.27 3.98
C GLN A 200 -5.59 -3.67 4.27
N ASP A 201 -4.35 -3.76 4.75
CA ASP A 201 -3.75 -5.04 5.16
C ASP A 201 -4.48 -5.68 6.33
N ALA A 202 -4.81 -4.90 7.35
CA ALA A 202 -5.54 -5.39 8.51
C ALA A 202 -6.92 -5.93 8.12
N CYS A 203 -7.64 -5.24 7.23
CA CYS A 203 -8.92 -5.70 6.69
C CYS A 203 -8.77 -7.05 5.97
N ILE A 204 -7.75 -7.19 5.11
CA ILE A 204 -7.44 -8.46 4.43
C ILE A 204 -7.16 -9.57 5.44
N LYS A 205 -6.32 -9.31 6.46
CA LYS A 205 -5.98 -10.28 7.50
C LYS A 205 -7.21 -10.68 8.32
N ILE A 206 -8.07 -9.73 8.68
CA ILE A 206 -9.34 -9.96 9.38
C ILE A 206 -10.27 -10.85 8.54
N ASN A 207 -10.42 -10.56 7.25
CA ASN A 207 -11.27 -11.34 6.36
C ASN A 207 -10.76 -12.78 6.22
N VAL A 208 -9.45 -12.97 6.11
CA VAL A 208 -8.84 -14.30 6.02
C VAL A 208 -8.97 -15.08 7.35
N LEU A 209 -8.71 -14.41 8.48
CA LEU A 209 -8.73 -15.06 9.78
C LEU A 209 -10.16 -15.37 10.23
N TYR A 210 -11.07 -14.41 10.15
CA TYR A 210 -12.41 -14.55 10.73
C TYR A 210 -13.52 -14.80 9.71
N ASN A 211 -13.19 -14.89 8.42
CA ASN A 211 -14.19 -15.04 7.34
C ASN A 211 -15.23 -13.91 7.35
N LEU A 212 -14.75 -12.69 7.50
CA LEU A 212 -15.55 -11.45 7.46
C LEU A 212 -15.40 -10.74 6.11
N GLU A 213 -16.16 -9.66 5.93
CA GLU A 213 -16.13 -8.80 4.74
C GLU A 213 -15.85 -7.33 5.12
N THR A 214 -14.79 -7.13 5.89
CA THR A 214 -14.33 -5.80 6.32
C THR A 214 -13.45 -5.18 5.24
N TRP A 215 -13.73 -3.93 4.86
CA TRP A 215 -12.92 -3.15 3.91
C TRP A 215 -12.79 -1.72 4.41
N CYS A 216 -11.73 -1.04 3.98
CA CYS A 216 -11.54 0.38 4.23
C CYS A 216 -11.34 1.13 2.91
N SER A 217 -11.83 2.37 2.88
CA SER A 217 -11.65 3.30 1.77
C SER A 217 -11.39 4.71 2.31
N ILE A 218 -10.87 5.57 1.45
CA ILE A 218 -10.69 6.99 1.79
C ILE A 218 -12.05 7.70 1.80
N ASN A 219 -12.38 8.38 2.90
CA ASN A 219 -13.38 9.43 2.88
C ASN A 219 -12.79 10.67 2.17
N GLN A 220 -13.25 10.91 0.94
CA GLN A 220 -12.70 11.96 0.07
C GLN A 220 -12.86 13.37 0.64
N GLU A 221 -13.96 13.66 1.35
CA GLU A 221 -14.20 14.97 1.95
C GLU A 221 -13.23 15.25 3.09
N SER A 222 -13.10 14.30 4.04
CA SER A 222 -12.15 14.40 5.14
C SER A 222 -10.71 14.45 4.64
N PHE A 223 -10.39 13.66 3.62
CA PHE A 223 -9.06 13.64 3.02
C PHE A 223 -8.69 14.98 2.38
N ALA A 224 -9.60 15.58 1.62
CA ALA A 224 -9.40 16.90 1.03
C ALA A 224 -9.16 17.99 2.11
N LYS A 225 -9.84 17.90 3.26
CA LYS A 225 -9.60 18.80 4.40
C LYS A 225 -8.19 18.62 4.98
N ILE A 226 -7.74 17.38 5.18
CA ILE A 226 -6.38 17.08 5.66
C ILE A 226 -5.33 17.60 4.69
N GLN A 227 -5.51 17.40 3.39
CA GLN A 227 -4.59 17.92 2.37
C GLN A 227 -4.52 19.45 2.37
N LYS A 228 -5.65 20.14 2.53
CA LYS A 228 -5.68 21.61 2.66
C LYS A 228 -4.91 22.07 3.90
N LEU A 229 -5.09 21.40 5.04
CA LEU A 229 -4.36 21.74 6.28
C LEU A 229 -2.86 21.52 6.15
N LYS A 230 -2.43 20.42 5.52
CA LYS A 230 -1.01 20.18 5.21
C LYS A 230 -0.42 21.27 4.32
N LYS A 231 -1.11 21.62 3.23
CA LYS A 231 -0.67 22.69 2.31
C LYS A 231 -0.57 24.06 2.98
N ALA A 232 -1.46 24.32 3.94
CA ALA A 232 -1.44 25.55 4.74
C ALA A 232 -0.39 25.54 5.88
N GLY A 233 0.39 24.45 6.03
CA GLY A 233 1.36 24.32 7.12
C GLY A 233 0.75 24.07 8.50
N GLY A 234 -0.55 23.78 8.58
CA GLY A 234 -1.24 23.47 9.85
C GLY A 234 -0.98 22.05 10.35
N LEU A 235 -0.54 21.15 9.48
CA LEU A 235 -0.11 19.79 9.82
C LEU A 235 1.29 19.54 9.26
N ASN A 236 2.12 18.85 10.04
CA ASN A 236 3.44 18.40 9.59
C ASN A 236 3.35 17.10 8.76
N GLU A 237 4.50 16.59 8.34
CA GLU A 237 4.66 15.36 7.54
C GLU A 237 4.08 14.11 8.21
N PHE A 238 3.96 14.12 9.55
CA PHE A 238 3.40 13.04 10.37
C PHE A 238 1.92 13.24 10.71
N ASP A 239 1.25 14.20 10.04
CA ASP A 239 -0.12 14.67 10.32
C ASP A 239 -0.35 15.19 11.76
N MET A 240 0.70 15.63 12.44
CA MET A 240 0.54 16.27 13.74
C MET A 240 0.32 17.77 13.55
N PRO A 241 -0.55 18.41 14.36
CA PRO A 241 -0.71 19.86 14.36
C PRO A 241 0.63 20.58 14.54
N VAL A 242 0.91 21.54 13.66
CA VAL A 242 2.03 22.45 13.85
C VAL A 242 1.59 23.49 14.87
N MET A 243 2.09 23.36 16.09
CA MET A 243 1.84 24.37 17.13
C MET A 243 2.52 25.68 16.72
N PRO A 244 1.86 26.85 16.90
CA PRO A 244 2.53 28.13 16.75
C PRO A 244 3.78 28.13 17.62
N LYS A 245 4.92 28.58 17.08
CA LYS A 245 6.05 28.96 17.93
C LYS A 245 5.54 30.12 18.80
N ASP A 246 5.72 30.01 20.11
CA ASP A 246 5.15 30.94 21.10
C ASP A 246 5.22 32.42 20.71
N ASN A 247 4.25 33.20 21.23
CA ASN A 247 3.89 34.61 21.05
C ASN A 247 5.02 35.68 21.14
N ALA A 248 6.20 35.44 20.57
CA ALA A 248 7.31 36.41 20.50
C ALA A 248 7.43 37.07 19.11
N GLN A 249 6.60 36.70 18.13
CA GLN A 249 6.63 37.23 16.76
C GLN A 249 5.30 37.80 16.26
N LEU A 250 4.36 38.10 17.17
CA LEU A 250 3.07 38.75 16.88
C LEU A 250 2.95 40.16 17.49
N ASN A 251 4.07 40.80 17.85
CA ASN A 251 4.13 42.22 18.22
C ASN A 251 4.87 43.02 17.15
#